data_AF-A0A6V8EXN1-F1
#
_entry.id   AF-A0A6V8EXN1-F1
#
_cell.length_a   1.000
_cell.length_b   1.000
_cell.length_c   1.000
_cell.angle_alpha   90.00
_cell.angle_beta   90.00
_cell.angle_gamma   90.00
#
_symmetry.space_group_name_H-M   'P 1'
#
loop_
_entity.id
_entity.type
_entity.pdbx_description
1 polymer ?
#
loop_
_entity_poly.entity_id
_entity_poly.type
_entity_poly.pdbx_seq_one_letter_code
_entity_poly.pdbx_strand_id
1 'polypeptide(L)'
;MDGGEKTPWSGPKLEHRTAFLEQMEELNKRVRQETTEPIVESMEETGEKTKLEEKKLVDLIESSNISEAFFMARRLVASGESWAEPYLKQCRSMM
;
A
#
# COMPACT_ATOMS: atom_id res chain seq x y z
N MET A 1 33.05 -21.56 -39.43
CA MET A 1 32.48 -21.36 -40.78
C MET A 1 31.32 -20.39 -40.64
N ASP A 2 31.28 -19.47 -41.60
CA ASP A 2 30.66 -18.16 -41.67
C ASP A 2 29.27 -17.95 -41.04
N GLY A 3 29.14 -16.81 -40.36
CA GLY A 3 27.87 -16.14 -40.10
C GLY A 3 27.29 -15.64 -41.41
N GLY A 4 26.66 -16.57 -42.14
CA GLY A 4 25.93 -16.30 -43.37
C GLY A 4 24.87 -15.22 -43.14
N GLU A 5 25.08 -14.10 -43.84
CA GLU A 5 24.12 -13.04 -44.14
C GLU A 5 23.25 -12.59 -42.97
N LYS A 6 23.84 -11.75 -42.11
CA LYS A 6 23.10 -10.95 -41.13
C LYS A 6 22.11 -10.06 -41.87
N THR A 7 20.86 -10.49 -41.99
CA THR A 7 19.79 -9.62 -42.43
C THR A 7 19.73 -8.41 -41.49
N PRO A 8 19.87 -7.17 -41.98
CA PRO A 8 19.74 -6.00 -41.13
C PRO A 8 18.30 -5.99 -40.62
N TRP A 9 18.13 -5.89 -39.29
CA TRP A 9 16.82 -5.77 -38.66
C TRP A 9 16.07 -4.60 -39.32
N SER A 10 15.10 -4.92 -40.17
CA SER A 10 14.19 -3.92 -40.72
C SER A 10 13.16 -3.67 -39.63
N GLY A 11 13.30 -2.54 -38.95
CA GLY A 11 12.34 -2.11 -37.94
C GLY A 11 10.91 -2.18 -38.48
N PRO A 12 9.91 -2.39 -37.60
CA PRO A 12 8.54 -2.53 -38.03
C PRO A 12 8.13 -1.34 -38.91
N LYS A 13 7.64 -1.63 -40.11
CA LYS A 13 7.07 -0.64 -41.04
C LYS A 13 5.97 0.16 -40.32
N LEU A 14 5.77 1.42 -40.71
CA LEU A 14 4.82 2.34 -40.08
C LEU A 14 3.40 1.77 -39.95
N GLU A 15 3.01 0.88 -40.87
CA GLU A 15 1.73 0.16 -40.89
C GLU A 15 1.53 -0.78 -39.67
N HIS A 16 2.61 -1.24 -39.03
CA HIS A 16 2.52 -2.06 -37.81
C HIS A 16 2.27 -1.24 -36.54
N ARG A 17 2.38 0.10 -36.62
CA ARG A 17 2.17 0.97 -35.46
C ARG A 17 0.71 1.00 -35.03
N THR A 18 -0.23 1.00 -35.97
CA THR A 18 -1.67 1.03 -35.68
C THR A 18 -2.11 -0.27 -35.04
N ALA A 19 -1.73 -1.41 -35.62
CA ALA A 19 -2.04 -2.73 -35.08
C ALA A 19 -1.47 -2.94 -33.65
N PHE A 20 -0.26 -2.43 -33.39
CA PHE A 20 0.32 -2.49 -32.04
C PHE A 20 -0.45 -1.63 -31.03
N LEU A 21 -0.89 -0.43 -31.43
CA LEU A 21 -1.66 0.46 -30.57
C LEU A 21 -3.06 -0.11 -30.29
N GLU A 22 -3.73 -0.68 -31.29
CA GLU A 22 -5.00 -1.37 -31.13
C GLU A 22 -4.89 -2.56 -30.17
N GLN A 23 -3.85 -3.38 -30.33
CA GLN A 23 -3.58 -4.48 -29.39
C GLN A 23 -3.31 -3.97 -27.96
N MET A 24 -2.49 -2.93 -27.79
CA MET A 24 -2.24 -2.32 -26.47
C MET A 24 -3.51 -1.73 -25.84
N GLU A 25 -4.42 -1.19 -26.65
CA GLU A 25 -5.71 -0.66 -26.20
C GLU A 25 -6.65 -1.79 -25.75
N GLU A 26 -6.76 -2.87 -26.53
CA GLU A 26 -7.55 -4.06 -26.16
C GLU A 26 -7.04 -4.73 -24.87
N LEU A 27 -5.72 -4.85 -24.73
CA LEU A 27 -5.09 -5.40 -23.53
C LEU A 27 -5.37 -4.55 -22.28
N ASN A 28 -5.48 -3.23 -22.41
CA ASN A 28 -5.87 -2.34 -21.32
C ASN A 28 -7.36 -2.43 -20.98
N LYS A 29 -8.23 -2.60 -21.99
CA LYS A 29 -9.69 -2.71 -21.79
C LYS A 29 -10.05 -3.97 -20.99
N ARG A 30 -9.48 -5.13 -21.33
CA ARG A 30 -9.73 -6.39 -20.62
C ARG A 30 -9.31 -6.34 -19.14
N VAL A 31 -8.19 -5.66 -18.82
CA VAL A 31 -7.69 -5.54 -17.44
C VAL A 31 -8.60 -4.66 -16.59
N ARG A 32 -9.28 -3.67 -17.19
CA ARG A 32 -10.21 -2.78 -16.48
C ARG A 32 -11.56 -3.42 -16.13
N GLN A 33 -11.95 -4.52 -16.78
CA GLN A 33 -13.27 -5.10 -16.58
C GLN A 33 -13.38 -6.04 -15.36
N GLU A 34 -12.26 -6.42 -14.73
CA GLU A 34 -12.29 -7.34 -13.57
C GLU A 34 -12.08 -6.67 -12.20
N THR A 35 -12.08 -5.34 -12.13
CA THR A 35 -12.05 -4.61 -10.85
C THR A 35 -13.00 -3.41 -10.89
N THR A 36 -14.29 -3.68 -11.08
CA THR A 36 -15.35 -2.75 -10.65
C THR A 36 -16.11 -3.38 -9.49
N GLU A 37 -15.39 -3.67 -8.42
CA GLU A 37 -15.95 -3.45 -7.10
C GLU A 37 -15.54 -2.02 -6.75
N PRO A 38 -16.48 -1.10 -6.46
CA PRO A 38 -16.08 0.13 -5.84
C PRO A 38 -15.48 -0.28 -4.49
N ILE A 39 -14.17 -0.14 -4.34
CA ILE A 39 -13.55 0.00 -3.03
C ILE A 39 -14.10 1.33 -2.52
N VAL A 40 -15.29 1.26 -1.92
CA VAL A 40 -15.74 2.25 -0.98
C VAL A 40 -14.80 2.05 0.21
N GLU A 41 -13.62 2.68 0.15
CA GLU A 41 -12.82 2.90 1.35
C GLU A 41 -13.67 3.82 2.21
N SER A 42 -14.51 3.18 3.00
CA SER A 42 -15.31 3.68 4.11
C SER A 42 -14.39 4.54 4.98
N MET A 43 -14.40 5.86 4.76
CA MET A 43 -13.78 6.82 5.67
C MET A 43 -14.27 6.65 7.12
N GLU A 44 -15.43 6.02 7.33
CA GLU A 44 -15.96 5.61 8.64
C GLU A 44 -15.14 4.50 9.32
N GLU A 45 -14.58 3.53 8.59
CA GLU A 45 -13.79 2.44 9.18
C GLU A 45 -12.48 2.93 9.81
N THR A 46 -11.90 4.01 9.28
CA THR A 46 -10.63 4.55 9.80
C THR A 46 -10.84 5.19 11.18
N GLY A 47 -11.98 5.85 11.41
CA GLY A 47 -12.34 6.43 12.70
C GLY A 47 -12.63 5.37 13.78
N GLU A 48 -13.24 4.25 13.40
CA GLU A 48 -13.48 3.14 14.33
C GLU A 48 -12.20 2.37 14.67
N LYS A 49 -11.31 2.19 13.69
CA LYS A 49 -9.99 1.54 13.88
C LYS A 49 -9.11 2.34 14.85
N THR A 50 -9.00 3.65 14.66
CA THR A 50 -8.23 4.52 15.57
C THR A 50 -8.77 4.46 17.01
N LYS A 51 -10.10 4.49 17.18
CA LYS A 51 -10.75 4.36 18.50
C LYS A 51 -10.52 3.00 19.15
N LEU A 52 -10.45 1.92 18.36
CA LEU A 52 -10.15 0.58 18.86
C LEU A 52 -8.68 0.46 19.27
N GLU A 53 -7.76 0.98 18.47
CA GLU A 53 -6.32 1.00 18.77
C GLU A 53 -6.06 1.83 20.05
N GLU A 54 -6.69 3.01 20.19
CA GLU A 54 -6.57 3.85 21.38
C GLU A 54 -7.02 3.12 22.65
N LYS A 55 -8.19 2.47 22.62
CA LYS A 55 -8.68 1.68 23.76
C LYS A 55 -7.73 0.58 24.17
N LYS A 56 -7.24 -0.22 23.19
CA LYS A 56 -6.26 -1.27 23.47
C LYS A 56 -5.00 -0.72 24.12
N LEU A 57 -4.56 0.45 23.66
CA LEU A 57 -3.35 1.07 24.16
C LEU A 57 -3.52 1.55 25.62
N VAL A 58 -4.68 2.11 25.95
CA VAL A 58 -5.06 2.44 27.33
C VAL A 58 -5.12 1.17 28.19
N ASP A 59 -5.78 0.11 27.73
CA ASP A 59 -5.89 -1.16 28.46
C ASP A 59 -4.51 -1.79 28.75
N LEU A 60 -3.58 -1.71 27.80
CA LEU A 60 -2.21 -2.20 27.99
C LEU A 60 -1.44 -1.39 29.05
N ILE A 61 -1.64 -0.07 29.09
CA ILE A 61 -1.02 0.80 30.10
C ILE A 61 -1.64 0.51 31.48
N GLU A 62 -2.96 0.38 31.57
CA GLU A 62 -3.67 0.09 32.83
C GLU A 62 -3.32 -1.30 33.37
N SER A 63 -3.15 -2.30 32.50
CA SER A 63 -2.71 -3.64 32.87
C SER A 63 -1.22 -3.75 33.20
N SER A 64 -0.49 -2.63 33.24
CA SER A 64 0.96 -2.55 33.47
C SER A 64 1.80 -3.32 32.45
N ASN A 65 1.25 -3.62 31.27
CA ASN A 65 1.97 -4.21 30.13
C ASN A 65 2.67 -3.10 29.33
N ILE A 66 3.57 -2.37 30.01
CA ILE A 66 4.22 -1.16 29.48
C ILE A 66 5.07 -1.45 28.25
N SER A 67 5.71 -2.62 28.16
CA SER A 67 6.52 -3.01 27.01
C SER A 67 5.68 -3.15 25.73
N GLU A 68 4.55 -3.83 25.81
CA GLU A 68 3.62 -4.00 24.68
C GLU A 68 2.98 -2.67 24.28
N ALA A 69 2.53 -1.88 25.27
CA ALA A 69 2.02 -0.52 25.05
C ALA A 69 3.06 0.37 24.34
N PHE A 70 4.33 0.29 24.74
CA PHE A 70 5.41 1.05 24.12
C PHE A 70 5.62 0.68 22.66
N PHE A 71 5.67 -0.62 22.33
CA PHE A 71 5.84 -1.06 20.95
C PHE A 71 4.65 -0.68 20.07
N MET A 72 3.42 -0.79 20.60
CA MET A 72 2.21 -0.39 19.88
C MET A 72 2.20 1.11 19.62
N ALA A 73 2.45 1.94 20.64
CA ALA A 73 2.50 3.40 20.49
C ALA A 73 3.60 3.81 19.50
N ARG A 74 4.78 3.18 19.56
CA ARG A 74 5.88 3.45 18.62
C ARG A 74 5.49 3.10 17.18
N ARG A 75 4.83 1.96 16.98
CA ARG A 75 4.36 1.52 15.66
C ARG A 75 3.36 2.53 15.09
N LEU A 76 2.39 2.97 15.88
CA LEU A 76 1.37 3.93 15.47
C LEU A 76 1.98 5.28 15.08
N VAL A 77 2.89 5.81 15.90
CA VAL A 77 3.62 7.05 15.57
C VAL A 77 4.42 6.90 14.27
N ALA A 78 5.08 5.75 14.05
CA ALA A 78 5.83 5.48 12.82
C ALA A 78 4.94 5.35 11.58
N SER A 79 3.68 4.92 11.75
CA SER A 79 2.66 4.90 10.69
C SER A 79 2.08 6.28 10.38
N GLY A 80 2.47 7.33 11.11
CA GLY A 80 1.98 8.70 10.94
C GLY A 80 0.80 9.06 11.85
N GLU A 81 0.43 8.19 12.78
CA GLU A 81 -0.65 8.45 13.75
C GLU A 81 -0.13 9.27 14.94
N SER A 82 -0.21 10.60 14.80
CA SER A 82 0.31 11.56 15.78
C SER A 82 -0.42 11.52 17.14
N TRP A 83 -1.66 11.04 17.19
CA TRP A 83 -2.42 10.88 18.44
C TRP A 83 -1.75 9.86 19.40
N ALA A 84 -0.92 8.95 18.89
CA ALA A 84 -0.22 7.95 19.71
C ALA A 84 1.04 8.49 20.42
N GLU A 85 1.54 9.69 20.05
CA GLU A 85 2.71 10.32 20.66
C GLU A 85 2.62 10.54 22.19
N PRO A 86 1.52 11.07 22.77
CA PRO A 86 1.41 11.23 24.22
C PRO A 86 1.56 9.90 24.95
N TYR A 87 0.96 8.83 24.42
CA TYR A 87 1.06 7.51 25.01
C TYR A 87 2.48 6.92 24.91
N LEU A 88 3.18 7.16 23.79
CA LEU A 88 4.58 6.76 23.64
C LEU A 88 5.46 7.44 24.72
N LYS A 89 5.23 8.72 24.99
CA LYS A 89 5.94 9.47 26.05
C LYS A 89 5.59 8.96 27.45
N GLN A 90 4.32 8.62 27.68
CA GLN A 90 3.85 8.01 28.92
C GLN A 90 4.55 6.67 29.18
N CYS A 91 4.55 5.78 28.18
CA CYS A 91 5.20 4.47 28.28
C CYS A 91 6.72 4.60 28.54
N ARG A 92 7.39 5.57 27.92
CA ARG A 92 8.82 5.86 28.19
C ARG A 92 9.11 6.30 29.62
N SER A 93 8.16 6.96 30.26
CA SER A 93 8.31 7.43 31.64
C SER A 93 8.06 6.32 32.67
N MET A 94 7.38 5.25 32.25
CA MET A 94 7.01 4.11 33.09
C MET A 94 7.95 2.90 32.95
N MET A 95 8.88 2.96 31.98
CA MET A 95 9.90 1.94 31.71
C MET A 95 11.19 2.26 32.46
#